data_AF-A0A316QAD2-F1
#
_entry.id   AF-A0A316QAD2-F1
#
_cell.length_a   1.000
_cell.length_b   1.000
_cell.length_c   1.000
_cell.angle_alpha   90.00
_cell.angle_beta   90.00
_cell.angle_gamma   90.00
#
_symmetry.space_group_name_H-M   'P 1'
#
loop_
_entity.id
_entity.type
_entity.pdbx_description
1 polymer ?
#
loop_
_entity_poly.entity_id
_entity_poly.type
_entity_poly.pdbx_seq_one_letter_code
_entity_poly.pdbx_strand_id
1 'polypeptide(L)'
;MNKKSFFGGLAIGLAGILAVGAMGWFTKGFREWKKEEKPEIDNPIEDSSGGTEIESGEEKGVKLSVRKLMSSEFDDYGVSELAESAYTLTATITPADAANKAVDWTIAFKNASSTWASGKTVTEYATVTPSADGALTAVVENVAAFGEQIVVKATSRDNAEAYATCTVEYLQRTTGYTFN
;
A
#
# COMPACT_ATOMS: atom_id res chain seq x y z
N MET A 1 27.04 42.28 -40.94
CA MET A 1 26.73 41.13 -41.82
C MET A 1 26.51 39.92 -40.90
N ASN A 2 25.26 39.64 -40.51
CA ASN A 2 24.41 38.55 -41.04
C ASN A 2 25.04 37.17 -40.78
N LYS A 3 24.51 36.19 -40.02
CA LYS A 3 23.17 35.56 -40.02
C LYS A 3 23.11 34.55 -38.83
N LYS A 4 22.04 34.53 -38.02
CA LYS A 4 20.90 33.56 -38.01
C LYS A 4 21.22 32.09 -37.63
N SER A 5 20.92 31.76 -36.37
CA SER A 5 19.94 30.77 -35.87
C SER A 5 19.73 29.39 -36.52
N PHE A 6 19.44 28.42 -35.63
CA PHE A 6 18.45 27.33 -35.74
C PHE A 6 18.95 25.98 -36.32
N PHE A 7 18.94 24.93 -35.49
CA PHE A 7 18.78 23.55 -35.94
C PHE A 7 17.40 23.08 -35.51
N GLY A 8 16.53 22.84 -36.49
CA GLY A 8 15.22 22.22 -36.32
C GLY A 8 15.05 21.04 -37.27
N GLY A 9 14.04 20.21 -36.99
CA GLY A 9 13.45 19.17 -37.86
C GLY A 9 14.13 17.80 -37.74
N LEU A 10 13.50 16.73 -37.24
CA LEU A 10 12.28 16.00 -37.66
C LEU A 10 12.43 15.19 -38.97
N ALA A 11 12.01 13.90 -38.90
CA ALA A 11 11.60 12.94 -39.95
C ALA A 11 12.54 11.72 -40.10
N ILE A 12 12.15 10.48 -39.72
CA ILE A 12 11.18 9.50 -40.27
C ILE A 12 11.78 8.57 -41.37
N GLY A 13 11.65 7.26 -41.14
CA GLY A 13 11.67 6.16 -42.15
C GLY A 13 13.04 5.54 -42.42
N LEU A 14 13.25 4.26 -42.74
CA LEU A 14 12.43 3.10 -43.13
C LEU A 14 13.37 1.87 -43.07
N ALA A 15 12.95 0.74 -42.49
CA ALA A 15 12.69 -0.57 -43.14
C ALA A 15 13.88 -1.36 -43.76
N GLY A 16 13.93 -2.67 -43.45
CA GLY A 16 14.12 -3.71 -44.48
C GLY A 16 15.40 -4.57 -44.48
N ILE A 17 15.40 -5.65 -43.69
CA ILE A 17 15.88 -7.04 -43.93
C ILE A 17 17.00 -7.28 -44.97
N LEU A 18 18.11 -7.89 -44.52
CA LEU A 18 18.95 -8.80 -45.32
C LEU A 18 19.20 -10.11 -44.55
N ALA A 19 18.92 -11.23 -45.22
CA ALA A 19 18.99 -12.59 -44.71
C ALA A 19 20.42 -13.16 -44.77
N VAL A 20 20.80 -13.97 -43.77
CA VAL A 20 21.91 -14.96 -43.87
C VAL A 20 21.48 -16.22 -43.12
N GLY A 21 21.45 -17.35 -43.82
CA GLY A 21 21.08 -18.66 -43.27
C GLY A 21 22.27 -19.47 -42.76
N ALA A 22 21.98 -20.42 -41.86
CA ALA A 22 22.58 -21.76 -41.78
C ALA A 22 21.93 -22.55 -40.62
N MET A 23 21.68 -23.83 -40.85
CA MET A 23 21.07 -24.80 -39.93
C MET A 23 21.99 -25.16 -38.75
N GLY A 24 21.38 -25.48 -37.60
CA GLY A 24 21.99 -26.38 -36.62
C GLY A 24 21.74 -26.00 -35.16
N TRP A 25 20.70 -26.60 -34.56
CA TRP A 25 20.46 -26.82 -33.13
C TRP A 25 20.95 -25.76 -32.13
N PHE A 26 20.04 -24.97 -31.57
CA PHE A 26 19.78 -24.97 -30.12
C PHE A 26 18.43 -24.32 -29.83
N THR A 27 17.75 -24.95 -28.88
CA THR A 27 16.33 -24.91 -28.56
C THR A 27 15.91 -23.69 -27.73
N LYS A 28 14.68 -23.21 -27.98
CA LYS A 28 13.79 -22.52 -27.00
C LYS A 28 14.31 -21.23 -26.33
N GLY A 29 14.93 -20.30 -27.06
CA GLY A 29 15.28 -18.96 -26.54
C GLY A 29 14.34 -17.80 -26.89
N PHE A 30 13.24 -18.02 -27.62
CA PHE A 30 12.52 -16.93 -28.32
C PHE A 30 10.99 -16.95 -28.13
N ARG A 31 10.47 -17.48 -27.02
CA ARG A 31 9.01 -17.62 -26.84
C ARG A 31 8.46 -17.24 -25.47
N GLU A 32 9.18 -16.45 -24.68
CA GLU A 32 8.73 -16.03 -23.33
C GLU A 32 8.71 -14.50 -23.14
N TRP A 33 8.48 -13.75 -24.23
CA TRP A 33 8.09 -12.35 -24.10
C TRP A 33 6.57 -12.28 -23.98
N LYS A 34 6.10 -11.86 -22.78
CA LYS A 34 4.72 -11.77 -22.26
C LYS A 34 4.23 -12.97 -21.43
N LYS A 35 4.81 -13.13 -20.26
CA LYS A 35 4.03 -13.18 -19.01
C LYS A 35 4.71 -12.25 -18.02
N GLU A 36 4.17 -11.05 -17.84
CA GLU A 36 4.33 -10.35 -16.57
C GLU A 36 3.65 -11.25 -15.54
N GLU A 37 4.46 -12.05 -14.85
CA GLU A 37 4.08 -12.54 -13.54
C GLU A 37 3.91 -11.29 -12.69
N LYS A 38 2.65 -10.95 -12.38
CA LYS A 38 2.34 -10.18 -11.17
C LYS A 38 3.22 -10.76 -10.07
N PRO A 39 3.98 -9.96 -9.31
CA PRO A 39 4.67 -10.50 -8.15
C PRO A 39 3.61 -11.18 -7.29
N GLU A 40 3.65 -12.51 -7.27
CA GLU A 40 2.94 -13.31 -6.31
C GLU A 40 3.60 -12.93 -5.00
N ILE A 41 2.83 -12.18 -4.20
CA ILE A 41 3.22 -11.86 -2.84
C ILE A 41 3.22 -13.22 -2.14
N ASP A 42 4.40 -13.82 -2.04
CA ASP A 42 4.69 -14.89 -1.10
C ASP A 42 4.57 -14.26 0.28
N ASN A 43 3.32 -14.11 0.72
CA ASN A 43 3.01 -13.91 2.12
C ASN A 43 3.56 -15.16 2.79
N PRO A 44 4.56 -15.05 3.68
CA PRO A 44 4.84 -16.15 4.58
C PRO A 44 3.50 -16.49 5.22
N ILE A 45 3.07 -17.75 5.11
CA ILE A 45 1.96 -18.26 5.90
C ILE A 45 2.47 -18.22 7.34
N GLU A 46 2.34 -17.06 7.97
CA GLU A 46 2.27 -16.99 9.41
C GLU A 46 0.97 -17.66 9.80
N ASP A 47 1.11 -18.72 10.59
CA ASP A 47 0.11 -19.28 11.47
C ASP A 47 -1.04 -18.31 11.73
N SER A 48 -2.26 -18.80 11.50
CA SER A 48 -3.53 -18.27 11.96
C SER A 48 -3.50 -17.97 13.47
N SER A 49 -2.75 -16.97 13.86
CA SER A 49 -2.59 -16.44 15.19
C SER A 49 -3.15 -15.01 15.11
N GLY A 50 -4.32 -14.82 15.72
CA GLY A 50 -5.14 -13.62 15.55
C GLY A 50 -4.43 -12.28 15.78
N GLY A 51 -5.11 -11.19 15.42
CA GLY A 51 -4.55 -9.85 15.30
C GLY A 51 -5.44 -9.02 14.38
N THR A 52 -4.88 -8.11 13.59
CA THR A 52 -5.63 -7.41 12.53
C THR A 52 -5.35 -7.95 11.14
N GLU A 53 -6.28 -7.70 10.22
CA GLU A 53 -6.06 -7.71 8.77
C GLU A 53 -6.44 -6.35 8.20
N ILE A 54 -5.77 -5.95 7.12
CA ILE A 54 -6.01 -4.68 6.44
C ILE A 54 -6.44 -4.93 5.00
N GLU A 55 -7.64 -4.45 4.65
CA GLU A 55 -8.19 -4.47 3.30
C GLU A 55 -8.14 -3.06 2.66
N SER A 56 -7.73 -2.98 1.39
CA SER A 56 -7.80 -1.73 0.62
C SER A 56 -9.25 -1.24 0.48
N GLY A 57 -9.45 0.07 0.59
CA GLY A 57 -10.74 0.73 0.45
C GLY A 57 -10.85 1.57 -0.82
N GLU A 58 -11.46 2.75 -0.69
CA GLU A 58 -11.61 3.69 -1.80
C GLU A 58 -10.27 4.30 -2.20
N GLU A 59 -10.04 4.50 -3.49
CA GLU A 59 -8.85 5.16 -4.03
C GLU A 59 -9.28 6.24 -5.05
N LYS A 60 -8.91 7.49 -4.79
CA LYS A 60 -9.19 8.64 -5.67
C LYS A 60 -7.93 9.50 -5.74
N GLY A 61 -7.15 9.39 -6.80
CA GLY A 61 -5.91 10.18 -6.97
C GLY A 61 -4.80 9.88 -5.95
N VAL A 62 -5.09 9.14 -4.88
CA VAL A 62 -4.15 8.55 -3.93
C VAL A 62 -4.36 7.04 -3.95
N LYS A 63 -3.30 6.28 -3.77
CA LYS A 63 -3.31 4.83 -3.62
C LYS A 63 -2.56 4.43 -2.35
N LEU A 64 -3.05 3.41 -1.64
CA LEU A 64 -2.34 2.83 -0.49
C LEU A 64 -1.71 1.49 -0.85
N SER A 65 -0.45 1.33 -0.46
CA SER A 65 0.21 0.03 -0.37
C SER A 65 0.35 -0.33 1.10
N VAL A 66 0.05 -1.59 1.43
CA VAL A 66 0.03 -2.11 2.80
C VAL A 66 1.08 -3.21 2.92
N ARG A 67 1.87 -3.17 3.98
CA ARG A 67 2.81 -4.24 4.34
C ARG A 67 2.71 -4.53 5.83
N LYS A 68 2.45 -5.80 6.18
CA LYS A 68 2.51 -6.27 7.56
C LYS A 68 3.96 -6.26 8.05
N LEU A 69 4.18 -5.78 9.27
CA LEU A 69 5.47 -5.84 9.94
C LEU A 69 5.59 -7.15 10.71
N MET A 70 6.76 -7.78 10.63
CA MET A 70 7.11 -8.86 11.55
C MET A 70 7.44 -8.28 12.92
N SER A 71 7.21 -9.02 14.00
CA SER A 71 7.54 -8.57 15.36
C SER A 71 9.01 -8.19 15.54
N SER A 72 9.93 -8.79 14.76
CA SER A 72 11.35 -8.44 14.76
C SER A 72 11.65 -7.05 14.19
N GLU A 73 10.71 -6.44 13.47
CA GLU A 73 10.84 -5.11 12.87
C GLU A 73 10.19 -4.01 13.74
N PHE A 74 9.49 -4.37 14.82
CA PHE A 74 8.66 -3.42 15.58
C PHE A 74 9.49 -2.25 16.13
N ASP A 75 10.64 -2.54 16.73
CA ASP A 75 11.54 -1.52 17.28
C ASP A 75 12.03 -0.52 16.21
N ASP A 76 12.36 -1.01 15.01
CA ASP A 76 12.85 -0.20 13.89
C ASP A 76 11.78 0.78 13.37
N TYR A 77 10.51 0.42 13.51
CA TYR A 77 9.36 1.23 13.10
C TYR A 77 8.69 1.97 14.26
N GLY A 78 9.22 1.87 15.48
CA GLY A 78 8.67 2.53 16.67
C GLY A 78 7.31 2.00 17.11
N VAL A 79 7.00 0.75 16.76
CA VAL A 79 5.77 0.06 17.16
C VAL A 79 5.81 -0.24 18.65
N SER A 80 4.68 -0.04 19.34
CA SER A 80 4.54 -0.37 20.76
C SER A 80 4.73 -1.86 21.04
N GLU A 81 5.38 -2.21 22.15
CA GLU A 81 5.43 -3.60 22.65
C GLU A 81 4.04 -4.17 22.99
N LEU A 82 3.05 -3.30 23.20
CA LEU A 82 1.65 -3.69 23.43
C LEU A 82 0.92 -4.05 22.13
N ALA A 83 1.50 -3.75 20.97
CA ALA A 83 0.84 -3.99 19.70
C ALA A 83 0.77 -5.50 19.39
N GLU A 84 -0.43 -6.01 19.15
CA GLU A 84 -0.62 -7.40 18.71
C GLU A 84 -0.18 -7.59 17.24
N SER A 85 -0.35 -6.55 16.43
CA SER A 85 0.03 -6.53 15.02
C SER A 85 0.30 -5.10 14.56
N ALA A 86 1.17 -4.93 13.56
CA ALA A 86 1.47 -3.63 12.99
C ALA A 86 1.70 -3.69 11.48
N TYR A 87 1.45 -2.57 10.81
CA TYR A 87 1.52 -2.42 9.36
C TYR A 87 2.15 -1.09 8.98
N THR A 88 2.95 -1.09 7.92
CA THR A 88 3.33 0.14 7.23
C THR A 88 2.37 0.41 6.08
N LEU A 89 1.83 1.62 6.03
CA LEU A 89 1.07 2.16 4.91
C LEU A 89 1.95 3.12 4.10
N THR A 90 1.90 2.99 2.77
CA THR A 90 2.56 3.91 1.84
C THR A 90 1.54 4.50 0.88
N ALA A 91 1.35 5.82 0.94
CA ALA A 91 0.52 6.58 0.03
C ALA A 91 1.29 6.96 -1.24
N THR A 92 0.65 6.82 -2.39
CA THR A 92 1.17 7.28 -3.70
C THR A 92 0.16 8.21 -4.34
N ILE A 93 0.59 9.43 -4.71
CA ILE A 93 -0.26 10.45 -5.33
C ILE A 93 -0.13 10.43 -6.86
N THR A 94 -1.26 10.60 -7.54
CA THR A 94 -1.37 10.77 -9.00
C THR A 94 -1.89 12.18 -9.33
N PRO A 95 -1.25 12.93 -10.24
CA PRO A 95 -0.09 12.52 -11.03
C PRO A 95 1.22 12.52 -10.22
N ALA A 96 2.20 11.75 -10.69
CA ALA A 96 3.46 11.55 -9.97
C ALA A 96 4.33 12.82 -9.87
N ASP A 97 4.05 13.85 -10.67
CA ASP A 97 4.71 15.16 -10.69
C ASP A 97 3.91 16.24 -9.94
N ALA A 98 2.91 15.87 -9.14
CA ALA A 98 2.19 16.79 -8.26
C ALA A 98 3.18 17.62 -7.41
N ALA A 99 2.98 18.94 -7.41
CA ALA A 99 3.87 19.89 -6.73
C ALA A 99 3.88 19.70 -5.21
N ASN A 100 2.71 19.40 -4.63
CA ASN A 100 2.56 19.04 -3.23
C ASN A 100 2.14 17.58 -3.12
N LYS A 101 2.93 16.79 -2.39
CA LYS A 101 2.67 15.37 -2.14
C LYS A 101 2.36 15.06 -0.67
N ALA A 102 2.18 16.09 0.15
CA ALA A 102 1.89 15.88 1.56
C ALA A 102 0.48 15.32 1.75
N VAL A 103 0.34 14.40 2.70
CA VAL A 103 -0.96 13.82 3.07
C VAL A 103 -1.23 13.97 4.56
N ASP A 104 -2.51 14.04 4.91
CA ASP A 104 -2.99 13.91 6.27
C ASP A 104 -3.56 12.52 6.50
N TRP A 105 -3.12 11.89 7.60
CA TRP A 105 -3.59 10.58 8.03
C TRP A 105 -4.65 10.74 9.12
N THR A 106 -5.72 9.96 9.00
CA THR A 106 -6.79 9.90 10.00
C THR A 106 -7.19 8.47 10.25
N ILE A 107 -7.71 8.21 11.45
CA ILE A 107 -8.22 6.91 11.88
C ILE A 107 -9.57 7.11 12.58
N ALA A 108 -10.54 6.26 12.29
CA ALA A 108 -11.88 6.34 12.87
C ALA A 108 -12.56 4.97 12.86
N PHE A 109 -13.49 4.74 13.78
CA PHE A 109 -14.43 3.63 13.61
C PHE A 109 -15.26 3.83 12.34
N LYS A 110 -15.45 2.77 11.56
CA LYS A 110 -16.28 2.77 10.35
C LYS A 110 -17.72 3.18 10.68
N ASN A 111 -18.26 2.64 11.78
CA ASN A 111 -19.49 3.11 12.38
C ASN A 111 -19.30 3.43 13.87
N ALA A 112 -18.98 4.68 14.20
CA ALA A 112 -18.83 5.15 15.58
C ALA A 112 -20.12 5.01 16.43
N SER A 113 -21.29 4.89 15.79
CA SER A 113 -22.58 4.71 16.46
C SER A 113 -22.98 3.24 16.61
N SER A 114 -22.11 2.29 16.23
CA SER A 114 -22.41 0.87 16.40
C SER A 114 -22.50 0.50 17.88
N THR A 115 -23.22 -0.58 18.19
CA THR A 115 -23.36 -1.09 19.55
C THR A 115 -22.01 -1.33 20.23
N TRP A 116 -21.00 -1.73 19.45
CA TRP A 116 -19.67 -1.96 19.98
C TRP A 116 -18.90 -0.65 20.19
N ALA A 117 -18.86 0.24 19.19
CA ALA A 117 -18.03 1.44 19.18
C ALA A 117 -18.58 2.61 20.00
N SER A 118 -19.89 2.67 20.25
CA SER A 118 -20.52 3.78 20.94
C SER A 118 -19.87 4.03 22.32
N GLY A 119 -19.44 5.28 22.54
CA GLY A 119 -18.76 5.72 23.77
C GLY A 119 -17.29 5.32 23.89
N LYS A 120 -16.69 4.71 22.86
CA LYS A 120 -15.26 4.34 22.82
C LYS A 120 -14.43 5.32 22.00
N THR A 121 -13.12 5.32 22.23
CA THR A 121 -12.16 6.11 21.45
C THR A 121 -11.33 5.19 20.57
N VAL A 122 -11.28 5.44 19.26
CA VAL A 122 -10.59 4.56 18.29
C VAL A 122 -9.11 4.33 18.63
N THR A 123 -8.43 5.36 19.16
CA THR A 123 -7.00 5.31 19.49
C THR A 123 -6.67 4.44 20.71
N GLU A 124 -7.68 3.97 21.45
CA GLU A 124 -7.50 2.96 22.50
C GLU A 124 -7.35 1.54 21.91
N TYR A 125 -7.66 1.35 20.63
CA TYR A 125 -7.69 0.04 19.96
C TYR A 125 -6.73 -0.03 18.78
N ALA A 126 -6.61 1.06 18.01
CA ALA A 126 -5.64 1.15 16.93
C ALA A 126 -5.12 2.58 16.76
N THR A 127 -3.87 2.72 16.35
CA THR A 127 -3.25 4.02 16.05
C THR A 127 -2.90 4.13 14.58
N VAL A 128 -2.75 5.36 14.09
CA VAL A 128 -2.04 5.65 12.85
C VAL A 128 -1.03 6.75 13.12
N THR A 129 0.24 6.46 12.91
CA THR A 129 1.35 7.36 13.23
C THR A 129 2.14 7.64 11.95
N PRO A 130 2.02 8.83 11.35
CA PRO A 130 2.83 9.19 10.19
C PRO A 130 4.30 9.37 10.60
N SER A 131 5.23 9.03 9.69
CA SER A 131 6.67 9.14 9.97
C SER A 131 7.15 10.59 10.19
N ALA A 132 6.40 11.55 9.65
CA ALA A 132 6.52 12.98 9.91
C ALA A 132 5.22 13.70 9.51
N ASP A 133 5.09 14.97 9.86
CA ASP A 133 4.00 15.81 9.37
C ASP A 133 3.99 15.84 7.83
N GLY A 134 2.85 15.48 7.21
CA GLY A 134 2.71 15.42 5.76
C GLY A 134 3.34 14.20 5.09
N ALA A 135 3.87 13.23 5.84
CA ALA A 135 4.58 12.10 5.26
C ALA A 135 3.67 11.15 4.46
N LEU A 136 4.22 10.58 3.38
CA LEU A 136 3.57 9.56 2.56
C LEU A 136 3.56 8.17 3.22
N THR A 137 4.23 8.01 4.36
CA THR A 137 4.27 6.75 5.10
C THR A 137 3.73 6.92 6.51
N ALA A 138 3.01 5.90 6.97
CA ALA A 138 2.50 5.82 8.34
C ALA A 138 2.55 4.38 8.84
N VAL A 139 2.63 4.23 10.16
CA VAL A 139 2.51 2.95 10.86
C VAL A 139 1.13 2.84 11.47
N VAL A 140 0.45 1.71 11.27
CA VAL A 140 -0.81 1.36 11.93
C VAL A 140 -0.53 0.25 12.92
N GLU A 141 -0.93 0.45 14.17
CA GLU A 141 -0.72 -0.51 15.26
C GLU A 141 -2.08 -0.96 15.80
N ASN A 142 -2.21 -2.25 16.09
CA ASN A 142 -3.33 -2.82 16.83
C ASN A 142 -2.95 -2.91 18.31
N VAL A 143 -3.51 -2.02 19.12
CA VAL A 143 -3.19 -1.87 20.54
C VAL A 143 -4.10 -2.75 21.43
N ALA A 144 -5.32 -3.06 20.96
CA ALA A 144 -6.25 -3.90 21.69
C ALA A 144 -7.33 -4.49 20.77
N ALA A 145 -7.88 -5.64 21.16
CA ALA A 145 -8.99 -6.29 20.47
C ALA A 145 -10.19 -5.34 20.26
N PHE A 146 -10.72 -5.30 19.03
CA PHE A 146 -11.88 -4.49 18.68
C PHE A 146 -12.96 -5.25 17.90
N GLY A 147 -14.18 -4.74 17.92
CA GLY A 147 -15.36 -5.38 17.32
C GLY A 147 -16.07 -4.54 16.27
N GLU A 148 -15.67 -3.28 16.07
CA GLU A 148 -16.11 -2.41 14.98
C GLU A 148 -14.93 -2.18 14.05
N GLN A 149 -15.14 -2.32 12.73
CA GLN A 149 -14.09 -2.07 11.75
C GLN A 149 -13.54 -0.65 11.89
N ILE A 150 -12.24 -0.49 11.66
CA ILE A 150 -11.57 0.80 11.73
C ILE A 150 -11.18 1.22 10.31
N VAL A 151 -11.39 2.48 9.95
CA VAL A 151 -10.96 3.05 8.68
C VAL A 151 -9.75 3.94 8.92
N VAL A 152 -8.67 3.66 8.19
CA VAL A 152 -7.52 4.57 8.05
C VAL A 152 -7.62 5.27 6.71
N LYS A 153 -7.41 6.59 6.69
CA LYS A 153 -7.52 7.42 5.48
C LYS A 153 -6.30 8.32 5.33
N ALA A 154 -5.68 8.27 4.15
CA ALA A 154 -4.70 9.26 3.69
C ALA A 154 -5.40 10.24 2.75
N THR A 155 -5.35 11.53 3.05
CA THR A 155 -5.96 12.61 2.24
C THR A 155 -4.88 13.55 1.76
N SER A 156 -4.84 13.88 0.47
CA SER A 156 -3.94 14.90 -0.05
C SER A 156 -4.23 16.26 0.59
N ARG A 157 -3.18 16.94 1.08
CA ARG A 157 -3.31 18.30 1.64
C ARG A 157 -3.67 19.34 0.58
N ASP A 158 -3.27 19.09 -0.66
CA ASP A 158 -3.52 19.99 -1.78
C ASP A 158 -4.94 19.83 -2.36
N ASN A 159 -5.52 18.64 -2.23
CA ASN A 159 -6.85 18.32 -2.72
C ASN A 159 -7.55 17.29 -1.82
N ALA A 160 -8.52 17.72 -1.03
CA ALA A 160 -9.28 16.85 -0.13
C ALA A 160 -10.14 15.79 -0.84
N GLU A 161 -10.45 15.96 -2.14
CA GLU A 161 -11.13 14.95 -2.95
C GLU A 161 -10.19 13.83 -3.41
N ALA A 162 -8.87 14.06 -3.32
CA ALA A 162 -7.86 13.04 -3.57
C ALA A 162 -7.50 12.33 -2.25
N TYR A 163 -7.96 11.10 -2.09
CA TYR A 163 -7.72 10.31 -0.88
C TYR A 163 -7.68 8.82 -1.19
N ALA A 164 -7.17 8.06 -0.22
CA ALA A 164 -7.31 6.62 -0.19
C ALA A 164 -7.64 6.14 1.22
N THR A 165 -8.42 5.06 1.32
CA THR A 165 -8.76 4.41 2.59
C THR A 165 -8.31 2.97 2.61
N CYS A 166 -8.12 2.43 3.82
CA CYS A 166 -8.10 0.99 4.08
C CYS A 166 -8.91 0.69 5.33
N THR A 167 -9.47 -0.51 5.39
CA THR A 167 -10.23 -1.01 6.54
C THR A 167 -9.35 -1.95 7.33
N VAL A 168 -9.30 -1.77 8.64
CA VAL A 168 -8.62 -2.63 9.61
C VAL A 168 -9.69 -3.45 10.33
N GLU A 169 -9.57 -4.77 10.26
CA GLU A 169 -10.48 -5.72 10.92
C GLU A 169 -9.71 -6.52 11.95
N TYR A 170 -10.27 -6.73 13.14
CA TYR A 170 -9.66 -7.57 14.16
C TYR A 170 -10.14 -9.02 14.01
N LEU A 171 -9.20 -9.93 13.77
CA LEU A 171 -9.42 -11.37 13.74
C LEU A 171 -9.26 -11.93 15.15
N GLN A 172 -10.39 -12.16 15.82
CA GLN A 172 -10.41 -12.74 17.16
C GLN A 172 -9.72 -14.11 17.19
N ARG A 173 -8.81 -14.30 18.14
CA ARG A 173 -8.26 -15.64 18.44
C ARG A 173 -9.38 -16.52 19.01
N THR A 174 -9.65 -17.66 18.39
CA THR A 174 -10.45 -18.71 19.02
C THR A 174 -9.65 -19.33 20.14
N THR A 175 -9.78 -18.82 21.37
CA THR A 175 -9.27 -19.49 22.56
C THR A 175 -10.13 -20.73 22.82
N GLY A 176 -9.64 -21.89 22.37
CA GLY A 176 -10.07 -23.27 22.65
C GLY A 176 -11.48 -23.51 23.21
N TYR A 177 -12.32 -24.21 22.45
CA TYR A 177 -13.53 -24.83 22.97
C TYR A 177 -13.19 -25.80 24.11
N THR A 178 -13.83 -25.63 25.27
CA THR A 178 -13.88 -26.71 26.26
C THR A 178 -14.98 -27.67 25.82
N PHE A 179 -14.61 -28.88 25.37
CA PHE A 179 -15.58 -29.96 25.23
C PHE A 179 -16.01 -30.38 26.64
N ASN A 180 -17.29 -30.20 26.96
CA ASN A 180 -17.90 -30.79 28.16
C ASN A 180 -18.18 -32.28 27.93
#